data_AF-A0A1Y3B636-F1
#
_entry.id   AF-A0A1Y3B636-F1
#
_cell.length_a   1.000
_cell.length_b   1.000
_cell.length_c   1.000
_cell.angle_alpha   90.00
_cell.angle_beta   90.00
_cell.angle_gamma   90.00
#
_symmetry.space_group_name_H-M   'P 1'
#
loop_
_entity.id
_entity.type
_entity.pdbx_description
1 polymer ?
#
loop_
_entity_poly.entity_id
_entity_poly.type
_entity_poly.pdbx_seq_one_letter_code
_entity_poly.pdbx_strand_id
1 'polypeptide(L)'
;ALFAVLSRDVLSPGLAGLAISYSLNITQVIGMFVRTLTDVETNIISVERILEYTEVEQEKNYHQDYGKPSRQWPKKGEIKFESYSTRYRQGLDLVL
;
A
#
# COMPACT_ATOMS: atom_id res chain seq x y z
N ALA A 1 23.16 33.75 -16.45
CA ALA A 1 24.11 34.29 -17.45
C ALA A 1 24.13 35.82 -17.44
N LEU A 2 23.01 36.51 -17.68
CA LEU A 2 22.93 37.98 -17.69
C LEU A 2 23.50 38.64 -16.42
N PHE A 3 23.06 38.21 -15.23
CA PHE A 3 23.56 38.74 -13.94
C PHE A 3 25.05 38.45 -13.67
N ALA A 4 25.60 37.35 -14.19
CA ALA A 4 27.02 37.05 -14.05
C ALA A 4 27.90 37.97 -14.90
N VAL A 5 27.38 38.41 -16.06
CA VAL A 5 28.05 39.37 -16.94
C VAL A 5 27.93 40.79 -16.39
N LEU A 6 26.78 41.15 -15.81
CA LEU A 6 26.55 42.47 -15.23
C LEU A 6 27.32 42.72 -13.92
N SER A 7 27.64 41.68 -13.15
CA SER A 7 28.34 41.77 -11.86
C SER A 7 29.81 41.36 -11.92
N ARG A 8 30.44 41.50 -13.10
CA ARG A 8 31.84 41.09 -13.37
C ARG A 8 32.85 41.66 -12.37
N ASP A 9 32.63 42.88 -11.89
CA ASP A 9 33.57 43.58 -11.00
C ASP A 9 33.42 43.19 -9.52
N VAL A 10 32.36 42.46 -9.17
CA VAL A 10 32.02 42.08 -7.78
C VAL A 10 32.15 40.57 -7.56
N LEU A 11 32.00 39.76 -8.62
CA LEU A 11 31.93 38.30 -8.53
C LEU A 11 33.20 37.64 -9.09
N SER A 12 33.80 36.72 -8.33
CA SER A 12 34.88 35.87 -8.84
C SER A 12 34.38 35.04 -10.04
N PRO A 13 35.07 35.09 -11.20
CA PRO A 13 34.67 34.34 -12.40
C PRO A 13 34.46 32.84 -12.16
N GLY A 14 35.22 32.24 -11.24
CA GLY A 14 35.07 30.83 -10.87
C GLY A 14 33.75 30.51 -10.16
N LEU A 15 33.32 31.39 -9.24
CA LEU A 15 32.03 31.28 -8.56
C LEU A 15 30.86 31.49 -9.54
N ALA A 16 31.00 32.41 -10.49
CA ALA A 16 30.02 32.64 -11.54
C ALA A 16 29.82 31.41 -12.44
N GLY A 17 30.92 30.78 -12.86
CA GLY A 17 30.91 29.56 -13.65
C GLY A 17 30.28 28.39 -12.91
N LEU A 18 30.59 28.22 -11.62
CA LEU A 18 29.98 27.19 -10.77
C LEU A 18 28.47 27.42 -10.61
N ALA A 19 28.03 28.65 -10.33
CA ALA A 19 26.62 28.97 -10.18
C ALA A 19 25.82 28.71 -11.46
N ILE A 20 26.37 29.04 -12.64
CA ILE A 20 25.73 28.76 -13.93
C ILE A 20 25.65 27.25 -14.18
N SER A 21 26.74 26.52 -13.95
CA SER A 21 26.79 25.06 -14.13
C SER A 21 25.77 24.35 -13.25
N TYR A 22 25.63 24.75 -11.97
CA TYR A 22 24.58 24.20 -11.10
C TYR A 22 23.18 24.62 -11.52
N SER A 23 22.98 25.89 -11.89
CA SER A 23 21.67 26.37 -12.36
C SER A 23 21.16 25.60 -13.58
N LEU A 24 22.07 25.23 -14.49
CA LEU A 24 21.75 24.43 -15.68
C LEU A 24 21.34 23.00 -15.34
N ASN A 25 21.91 22.41 -14.29
CA ASN A 25 21.64 21.03 -13.92
C ASN A 25 20.37 20.88 -13.06
N ILE A 26 20.06 21.87 -12.21
CA ILE A 26 18.92 21.83 -11.28
C ILE A 26 17.59 21.51 -11.99
N THR A 27 17.32 22.12 -13.14
CA THR A 27 16.07 21.88 -13.88
C THR A 27 15.92 20.41 -14.29
N GLN A 28 17.01 19.77 -14.71
CA GLN A 28 16.99 18.36 -15.10
C GLN A 28 16.75 17.45 -13.88
N VAL A 29 17.42 17.74 -12.77
CA VAL A 29 17.27 16.99 -11.51
C VAL A 29 15.84 17.09 -10.99
N ILE A 30 15.23 18.29 -11.02
CA ILE A 30 13.83 18.46 -10.59
C ILE A 30 12.89 17.67 -11.51
N GLY A 31 13.10 17.71 -12.83
CA GLY A 31 12.28 16.95 -13.77
C GLY A 31 12.32 15.44 -13.53
N MET A 32 13.51 14.89 -13.24
CA MET A 32 13.66 13.48 -12.86
C MET A 32 13.09 13.20 -11.48
N PHE A 33 13.27 14.09 -10.51
CA PHE A 33 12.75 13.95 -9.16
C PHE A 33 11.22 13.84 -9.14
N VAL A 34 10.52 14.69 -9.89
CA VAL A 34 9.05 14.63 -9.99
C VAL A 34 8.58 13.29 -10.54
N ARG A 35 9.26 12.76 -11.57
CA ARG A 35 8.94 11.43 -12.13
C ARG A 35 9.13 10.33 -11.09
N THR A 36 10.27 10.31 -10.42
CA THR A 36 10.56 9.33 -9.37
C THR A 36 9.53 9.41 -8.24
N LEU A 37 9.09 10.61 -7.86
CA LEU A 37 8.08 10.78 -6.82
C LEU A 37 6.73 10.18 -7.26
N THR A 38 6.30 10.43 -8.49
CA THR A 38 5.07 9.84 -9.05
C THR A 38 5.14 8.31 -9.11
N ASP A 39 6.31 7.75 -9.43
CA ASP A 39 6.50 6.29 -9.42
C ASP A 39 6.35 5.73 -8.00
N VAL A 40 6.88 6.41 -6.98
CA VAL A 40 6.73 6.02 -5.56
C VAL A 40 5.26 6.09 -5.13
N GLU A 41 4.55 7.17 -5.45
CA GLU A 41 3.12 7.31 -5.16
C GLU A 41 2.27 6.22 -5.82
N THR A 42 2.62 5.80 -7.03
CA THR A 42 1.93 4.70 -7.70
C THR A 42 2.24 3.35 -7.04
N ASN A 43 3.50 3.14 -6.66
CA ASN A 43 3.92 1.88 -6.06
C ASN A 43 3.34 1.67 -4.64
N ILE A 44 3.16 2.73 -3.85
CA ILE A 44 2.63 2.59 -2.48
C ILE A 44 1.17 2.09 -2.45
N ILE A 45 0.38 2.34 -3.50
CA ILE A 45 -1.01 1.81 -3.63
C ILE A 45 -1.03 0.28 -3.52
N SER A 46 0.02 -0.39 -4.00
CA SER A 46 0.13 -1.85 -3.86
C SER A 46 0.21 -2.30 -2.40
N VAL A 47 0.90 -1.52 -1.56
CA VAL A 47 1.03 -1.76 -0.13
C VAL A 47 -0.30 -1.48 0.57
N GLU A 48 -0.99 -0.39 0.20
CA GLU A 48 -2.32 -0.08 0.74
C GLU A 48 -3.31 -1.22 0.49
N ARG A 49 -3.34 -1.77 -0.73
CA ARG A 49 -4.20 -2.92 -1.06
C ARG A 49 -3.84 -4.17 -0.26
N ILE A 50 -2.56 -4.43 -0.05
CA ILE A 50 -2.12 -5.56 0.78
C ILE A 50 -2.61 -5.38 2.21
N LEU A 51 -2.43 -4.18 2.78
CA LEU A 51 -2.87 -3.85 4.13
C LEU A 51 -4.39 -3.98 4.26
N GLU A 52 -5.17 -3.49 3.29
CA GLU A 52 -6.63 -3.64 3.27
C GLU A 52 -7.03 -5.11 3.45
N TYR A 53 -6.42 -6.05 2.71
CA TYR A 53 -6.73 -7.48 2.83
C TYR A 53 -6.32 -8.09 4.17
N THR A 54 -5.35 -7.51 4.89
CA THR A 54 -4.97 -7.98 6.22
C THR A 54 -5.98 -7.61 7.30
N GLU A 55 -6.80 -6.58 7.07
CA GLU A 55 -7.76 -6.06 8.04
C GLU A 55 -9.20 -6.54 7.81
N VAL A 56 -9.49 -7.18 6.68
CA VAL A 56 -10.81 -7.78 6.40
C VAL A 56 -11.15 -8.84 7.44
N GLU A 57 -12.43 -8.94 7.81
CA GLU A 57 -12.97 -10.00 8.67
C GLU A 57 -12.55 -11.38 8.14
N GLN A 58 -11.65 -12.03 8.88
CA GLN A 58 -11.16 -13.35 8.55
C GLN A 58 -12.16 -14.42 9.01
N GLU A 59 -12.17 -15.54 8.29
CA GLU A 59 -12.82 -16.74 8.78
C GLU A 59 -12.19 -17.20 10.09
N LYS A 60 -12.98 -17.90 10.92
CA LYS A 60 -12.50 -18.41 12.21
C LYS A 60 -11.32 -19.35 12.01
N ASN A 61 -10.33 -19.23 12.89
CA ASN A 61 -9.13 -20.05 12.84
C ASN A 61 -9.47 -21.55 12.90
N TYR A 62 -8.97 -22.29 11.90
CA TYR A 62 -9.23 -23.72 11.72
C TYR A 62 -8.88 -24.57 12.97
N HIS A 63 -7.95 -24.11 13.79
CA HIS A 63 -7.43 -24.87 14.93
C HIS A 63 -7.85 -24.35 16.32
N GLN A 64 -8.50 -23.19 16.41
CA GLN A 64 -8.54 -22.44 17.66
C GLN A 64 -9.88 -22.51 18.39
N ASP A 65 -10.99 -22.61 17.67
CA ASP A 65 -12.31 -22.48 18.30
C ASP A 65 -12.96 -23.82 18.69
N TYR A 66 -12.56 -24.91 18.04
CA TYR A 66 -13.15 -26.24 18.25
C TYR A 66 -12.01 -27.23 18.34
N GLY A 67 -11.55 -27.52 19.58
CA GLY A 67 -10.47 -28.48 19.82
C GLY A 67 -10.66 -29.78 19.00
N LYS A 68 -9.53 -30.40 18.62
CA LYS A 68 -9.56 -31.57 17.72
C LYS A 68 -10.57 -32.62 18.22
N PRO A 69 -11.46 -33.12 17.35
CA PRO A 69 -12.39 -34.17 17.75
C PRO A 69 -11.60 -35.41 18.21
N SER A 70 -12.20 -36.19 19.11
CA SER A 70 -11.57 -37.42 19.62
C SER A 70 -11.19 -38.35 18.44
N ARG A 71 -10.16 -39.19 18.60
CA ARG A 71 -9.76 -40.17 17.56
C ARG A 71 -10.87 -41.14 17.13
N GLN A 72 -11.92 -41.26 17.93
CA GLN A 72 -13.07 -42.13 17.69
C GLN A 72 -14.23 -41.39 17.03
N TRP A 73 -14.08 -40.10 16.69
CA TRP A 73 -15.09 -39.33 15.99
C TRP A 73 -15.04 -39.61 14.47
N PRO A 74 -16.20 -39.71 13.80
CA PRO A 74 -17.55 -39.78 14.36
C PRO A 74 -17.90 -41.21 14.80
N LYS A 75 -18.51 -41.38 15.99
CA LYS A 75 -18.88 -42.71 16.51
C LYS A 75 -20.11 -43.33 15.85
N LYS A 76 -21.11 -42.50 15.52
CA LYS A 76 -22.41 -42.92 14.98
C LYS A 76 -22.81 -42.23 13.67
N GLY A 77 -22.19 -41.10 13.33
CA GLY A 77 -22.48 -40.37 12.09
C GLY A 77 -23.87 -39.73 12.02
N GLU A 78 -24.54 -39.52 13.15
CA GLU A 78 -25.87 -38.90 13.21
C GLU A 78 -25.77 -37.37 13.13
N ILE A 79 -26.61 -36.75 12.29
CA ILE A 79 -26.72 -35.28 12.16
C ILE A 79 -28.14 -34.89 12.55
N LYS A 80 -28.27 -33.93 13.48
CA LYS A 80 -29.55 -33.39 13.93
C LYS A 80 -29.56 -31.87 13.75
N PHE A 81 -30.59 -31.36 13.09
CA PHE A 81 -30.85 -29.92 13.00
C PHE A 81 -31.91 -29.55 14.03
N GLU A 82 -31.65 -28.52 14.84
CA GLU A 82 -32.57 -28.03 15.85
C GLU A 82 -32.75 -26.53 15.65
N SER A 83 -33.93 -26.11 15.17
CA SER A 83 -34.24 -24.70 14.87
C SER A 83 -33.14 -23.99 14.07
N TYR A 84 -32.56 -24.71 13.11
CA TYR A 84 -31.46 -24.22 12.29
C TYR A 84 -31.98 -23.29 11.21
N SER A 85 -31.38 -22.11 11.10
CA SER A 85 -31.66 -21.18 10.01
C SER A 85 -30.39 -20.52 9.48
N THR A 86 -30.38 -20.13 8.20
CA THR A 86 -29.20 -19.55 7.55
C THR A 86 -29.54 -18.48 6.50
N ARG A 87 -28.55 -17.64 6.19
CA ARG A 87 -28.61 -16.62 5.14
C ARG A 87 -27.26 -16.48 4.45
N TYR A 88 -27.30 -16.11 3.17
CA TYR A 88 -26.08 -15.93 2.36
C TYR A 88 -25.34 -14.61 2.64
N ARG A 89 -26.07 -13.52 2.85
CA ARG A 89 -25.51 -12.20 3.12
C ARG A 89 -26.24 -11.56 4.30
N GLN A 90 -25.51 -10.81 5.11
CA GLN A 90 -26.12 -9.96 6.12
C GLN A 90 -27.17 -9.02 5.47
N GLY A 91 -28.32 -8.86 6.13
CA GLY A 91 -29.44 -8.05 5.64
C GLY A 91 -30.42 -8.74 4.68
N LEU A 92 -30.17 -9.98 4.24
CA LEU A 92 -31.15 -10.75 3.46
C LEU A 92 -32.07 -11.61 4.34
N ASP A 93 -33.20 -12.01 3.78
CA ASP A 93 -34.13 -12.96 4.37
C ASP A 93 -33.48 -14.33 4.59
N LEU A 94 -34.04 -15.07 5.54
CA LEU A 94 -33.61 -16.44 5.84
C LEU A 94 -34.08 -17.38 4.73
N VAL A 95 -33.19 -18.30 4.33
CA VAL A 95 -33.44 -19.25 3.23
C VAL A 95 -33.77 -20.65 3.76
N LEU A 96 -33.26 -20.97 4.94
CA LEU A 96 -33.61 -22.14 5.76
C LEU A 96 -33.80 -21.64 7.19
#